data_AF-A0A842HMY9-F1
#
_entry.id   AF-A0A842HMY9-F1
#
_cell.length_a   1.000
_cell.length_b   1.000
_cell.length_c   1.000
_cell.angle_alpha   90.00
_cell.angle_beta   90.00
_cell.angle_gamma   90.00
#
_symmetry.space_group_name_H-M   'P 1'
#
loop_
_entity.id
_entity.type
_entity.pdbx_description
1 polymer ?
#
loop_
_entity_poly.entity_id
_entity_poly.type
_entity_poly.pdbx_seq_one_letter_code
_entity_poly.pdbx_strand_id
1 'polypeptide(L)'
;MKIRFAIVGSDLLAQVRTEIDALLSAVNAGDMDGVDAATALLLKLTANCSSIDLSEDEWRKFLNKIRLKNPEFKSNYLLPGDICAPLFPKIAAGDYVLELPVDGDMEGEESDV
;
A
#
# COMPACT_ATOMS: atom_id res chain seq x y z
N MET A 1 -1.46 -10.87 8.74
CA MET A 1 -1.29 -9.54 8.13
C MET A 1 -1.06 -9.72 6.63
N LYS A 2 -1.76 -8.95 5.80
CA LYS A 2 -1.54 -8.88 4.35
C LYS A 2 -1.14 -7.45 3.99
N ILE A 3 -0.54 -7.26 2.82
CA ILE A 3 -0.22 -5.93 2.30
C ILE A 3 -0.98 -5.75 0.99
N ARG A 4 -1.93 -4.82 0.98
CA ARG A 4 -2.70 -4.44 -0.21
C ARG A 4 -1.86 -3.51 -1.06
N PHE A 5 -1.66 -3.88 -2.31
CA PHE A 5 -1.00 -3.07 -3.33
C PHE A 5 -2.08 -2.54 -4.27
N ALA A 6 -2.36 -1.24 -4.25
CA ALA A 6 -3.40 -0.61 -5.08
C ALA A 6 -2.78 0.34 -6.12
N ILE A 7 -3.17 0.21 -7.39
CA ILE A 7 -2.72 1.12 -8.45
C ILE A 7 -3.41 2.48 -8.27
N VAL A 8 -2.62 3.53 -8.12
CA VAL A 8 -3.04 4.92 -7.97
C VAL A 8 -2.73 5.66 -9.26
N GLY A 9 -3.81 6.00 -9.98
CA GLY A 9 -3.75 6.84 -11.17
C GLY A 9 -3.54 8.33 -10.82
N SER A 10 -3.26 9.11 -11.86
CA SER A 10 -2.98 10.55 -11.74
C SER A 10 -4.10 11.37 -11.08
N ASP A 11 -5.35 10.92 -11.19
CA ASP A 11 -6.55 11.55 -10.64
C ASP A 11 -6.62 11.50 -9.10
N LEU A 12 -6.07 10.42 -8.51
CA LEU A 12 -6.04 10.21 -7.06
C LEU A 12 -4.68 10.52 -6.44
N LEU A 13 -3.62 10.57 -7.24
CA LEU A 13 -2.24 10.66 -6.77
C LEU A 13 -1.98 11.84 -5.81
N ALA A 14 -2.54 13.01 -6.10
CA ALA A 14 -2.35 14.18 -5.25
C ALA A 14 -2.95 13.97 -3.85
N GLN A 15 -4.17 13.43 -3.78
CA GLN A 15 -4.86 13.15 -2.51
C GLN A 15 -4.16 12.03 -1.74
N VAL A 16 -3.77 10.95 -2.43
CA VAL A 16 -3.03 9.85 -1.82
C VAL A 16 -1.72 10.34 -1.19
N ARG A 17 -0.99 11.24 -1.87
CA ARG A 17 0.25 11.82 -1.30
C ARG A 17 -0.02 12.62 -0.03
N THR A 18 -1.05 13.45 -0.03
CA THR A 18 -1.45 14.22 1.16
C THR A 18 -1.76 13.29 2.34
N GLU A 19 -2.50 12.22 2.11
CA GLU A 19 -2.84 11.27 3.18
C GLU A 19 -1.63 10.43 3.64
N ILE A 20 -0.67 10.13 2.76
CA ILE A 20 0.61 9.50 3.15
C ILE A 20 1.42 10.45 4.03
N ASP A 21 1.49 11.73 3.70
CA ASP A 21 2.18 12.72 4.51
C ASP A 21 1.56 12.84 5.92
N ALA A 22 0.22 12.80 5.99
CA ALA A 22 -0.52 12.75 7.26
C ALA A 22 -0.21 11.47 8.05
N LEU A 23 -0.22 10.31 7.38
CA LEU A 23 0.13 9.01 7.99
C LEU A 23 1.56 9.04 8.57
N LEU A 24 2.54 9.49 7.77
CA LEU A 24 3.94 9.61 8.22
C LEU A 24 4.07 10.56 9.41
N SER A 25 3.35 11.69 9.39
CA SER A 25 3.34 12.63 10.52
C SER A 25 2.80 11.98 11.80
N ALA A 26 1.70 11.24 11.70
CA ALA A 26 1.09 10.54 12.83
C ALA A 26 2.01 9.45 13.39
N VAL A 27 2.62 8.62 12.52
CA VAL A 27 3.61 7.60 12.90
C VAL A 27 4.78 8.24 13.66
N ASN A 28 5.33 9.34 13.13
CA ASN A 28 6.47 10.02 13.75
C ASN A 28 6.10 10.66 15.10
N ALA A 29 4.85 11.09 15.28
CA ALA A 29 4.34 11.64 16.53
C ALA A 29 3.94 10.55 17.55
N GLY A 30 3.85 9.28 17.14
CA GLY A 30 3.27 8.21 17.94
C GLY A 30 1.76 8.33 18.14
N ASP A 31 1.09 9.08 17.27
CA ASP A 31 -0.36 9.32 17.28
C ASP A 31 -1.08 8.15 16.59
N MET A 32 -1.53 7.19 17.38
CA MET A 32 -2.20 5.98 16.87
C MET A 32 -3.57 6.31 16.26
N ASP A 33 -4.32 7.26 16.81
CA ASP A 33 -5.61 7.68 16.26
C ASP A 33 -5.42 8.33 14.88
N GLY A 34 -4.36 9.14 14.74
CA GLY A 34 -3.96 9.72 13.46
C GLY A 34 -3.53 8.68 12.43
N VAL A 35 -2.81 7.64 12.87
CA VAL A 35 -2.42 6.51 12.01
C VAL A 35 -3.66 5.76 11.49
N ASP A 36 -4.60 5.44 12.38
CA ASP A 36 -5.83 4.74 12.02
C ASP A 36 -6.70 5.58 11.07
N ALA A 37 -6.85 6.88 11.34
CA ALA A 37 -7.61 7.79 10.51
C ALA A 37 -7.03 7.93 9.09
N ALA A 38 -5.73 8.16 8.97
CA ALA A 38 -5.06 8.29 7.68
C ALA A 38 -5.10 6.96 6.89
N THR A 39 -4.90 5.83 7.56
CA THR A 39 -4.99 4.50 6.94
C THR A 39 -6.40 4.24 6.41
N ALA A 40 -7.44 4.54 7.19
CA ALA A 40 -8.84 4.38 6.77
C ALA A 40 -9.19 5.25 5.55
N LEU A 41 -8.69 6.48 5.50
CA LEU A 41 -8.87 7.38 4.35
C LEU A 41 -8.16 6.86 3.09
N LEU A 42 -6.91 6.39 3.22
CA LEU A 42 -6.17 5.80 2.11
C LEU A 42 -6.87 4.54 1.55
N LEU A 43 -7.42 3.69 2.43
CA LEU A 43 -8.20 2.52 2.02
C LEU A 43 -9.49 2.93 1.29
N LYS A 44 -10.18 3.96 1.78
CA LYS A 44 -11.40 4.49 1.14
C LYS A 44 -11.12 5.09 -0.23
N LEU A 45 -10.05 5.91 -0.35
CA LEU A 45 -9.64 6.54 -1.59
C LEU A 45 -9.31 5.51 -2.68
N THR A 46 -8.71 4.39 -2.28
CA THR A 46 -8.24 3.34 -3.20
C THR A 46 -9.15 2.11 -3.24
N ALA A 47 -10.34 2.17 -2.63
CA ALA A 47 -11.25 1.03 -2.54
C ALA A 47 -11.59 0.41 -3.91
N ASN A 48 -11.82 1.28 -4.91
CA ASN A 48 -12.18 0.89 -6.28
C ASN A 48 -10.98 0.77 -7.22
N CYS A 49 -9.76 0.98 -6.73
CA CYS A 49 -8.56 0.82 -7.54
C CYS A 49 -8.29 -0.67 -7.81
N SER A 50 -7.67 -0.96 -8.95
CA SER A 50 -7.10 -2.29 -9.19
C SER A 50 -6.06 -2.59 -8.12
N SER A 51 -6.23 -3.67 -7.37
CA SER A 51 -5.31 -4.06 -6.30
C SER A 51 -5.04 -5.56 -6.27
N ILE A 52 -3.92 -5.93 -5.66
CA ILE A 52 -3.61 -7.30 -5.25
C ILE A 52 -3.24 -7.29 -3.77
N ASP A 53 -3.47 -8.41 -3.10
CA ASP A 53 -3.00 -8.61 -1.73
C ASP A 53 -1.82 -9.56 -1.74
N LEU A 54 -0.74 -9.15 -1.08
CA LEU A 54 0.42 -9.98 -0.85
C LEU A 54 0.44 -10.46 0.60
N SER A 55 0.85 -11.71 0.81
CA SER A 55 1.30 -12.12 2.14
C SER A 55 2.53 -11.31 2.56
N GLU A 56 2.78 -11.22 3.86
CA GLU A 56 3.96 -10.53 4.37
C GLU A 56 5.27 -11.09 3.80
N ASP A 57 5.34 -12.41 3.60
CA ASP A 57 6.50 -13.07 3.01
C ASP A 57 6.71 -12.72 1.54
N GLU A 58 5.63 -12.67 0.75
CA GLU A 58 5.69 -12.27 -0.66
C GLU A 58 6.10 -10.81 -0.79
N TRP A 59 5.53 -9.93 0.03
CA TRP A 59 5.91 -8.53 0.11
C TRP A 59 7.40 -8.37 0.46
N ARG A 60 7.89 -9.04 1.50
CA ARG A 60 9.31 -9.01 1.90
C ARG A 60 10.21 -9.50 0.77
N LYS A 61 9.85 -10.61 0.10
CA LYS A 61 10.60 -11.13 -1.06
C LYS A 61 10.62 -10.14 -2.22
N PHE A 62 9.50 -9.47 -2.48
CA PHE A 62 9.40 -8.43 -3.51
C PHE A 62 10.33 -7.25 -3.20
N LEU A 63 10.26 -6.68 -2.00
CA LEU A 63 11.13 -5.56 -1.59
C LEU A 63 12.62 -5.93 -1.63
N ASN A 64 12.97 -7.14 -1.23
CA ASN A 64 14.36 -7.61 -1.26
C ASN A 64 14.91 -7.66 -2.70
N LYS A 65 14.10 -8.08 -3.69
CA LYS A 65 14.51 -8.07 -5.10
C LYS A 65 14.79 -6.65 -5.61
N ILE A 66 14.04 -5.65 -5.13
CA ILE A 66 14.29 -4.24 -5.45
C ILE A 66 15.60 -3.78 -4.82
N ARG A 67 15.79 -4.06 -3.52
CA ARG A 67 16.99 -3.65 -2.77
C ARG A 67 18.28 -4.29 -3.29
N LEU A 68 18.23 -5.49 -3.87
CA LEU A 68 19.37 -6.10 -4.55
C LEU A 68 19.89 -5.27 -5.73
N LYS A 69 19.01 -4.50 -6.39
CA LYS A 69 19.37 -3.62 -7.51
C LYS A 69 19.60 -2.17 -7.07
N ASN A 70 18.95 -1.76 -5.99
CA ASN A 70 19.06 -0.43 -5.40
C ASN A 70 19.09 -0.52 -3.86
N PRO A 71 20.27 -0.69 -3.23
CA PRO A 71 20.39 -0.89 -1.79
C PRO A 71 19.82 0.24 -0.93
N GLU A 72 19.82 1.47 -1.44
CA GLU A 72 19.30 2.66 -0.75
C GLU A 72 17.77 2.78 -0.81
N PHE A 73 17.11 1.86 -1.52
CA PHE A 73 15.66 1.87 -1.67
C PHE A 73 14.94 1.69 -0.32
N LYS A 74 14.16 2.71 0.04
CA LYS A 74 13.23 2.71 1.17
C LYS A 74 11.82 2.89 0.64
N SER A 75 10.93 2.01 1.09
CA SER A 75 9.52 2.13 0.76
C SER A 75 8.86 3.10 1.73
N ASN A 76 8.12 4.06 1.19
CA ASN A 76 7.41 5.08 1.96
C ASN A 76 5.91 5.01 1.62
N TYR A 77 5.34 3.82 1.62
CA TYR A 77 3.94 3.54 1.26
C TYR A 77 3.57 3.75 -0.21
N LEU A 78 4.34 4.52 -0.99
CA LEU A 78 4.09 4.77 -2.41
C LEU A 78 5.26 4.32 -3.28
N LEU A 79 4.98 3.38 -4.18
CA LEU A 79 5.95 2.80 -5.10
C LEU A 79 5.73 3.32 -6.52
N PRO A 80 6.81 3.67 -7.25
CA PRO A 80 6.73 3.89 -8.69
C PRO A 80 6.17 2.67 -9.44
N GLY A 81 5.25 2.88 -10.38
CA GLY A 81 4.58 1.80 -11.10
C GLY A 81 5.51 0.94 -11.96
N ASP A 82 6.61 1.50 -12.45
CA ASP A 82 7.65 0.78 -13.20
C ASP A 82 8.32 -0.33 -12.37
N ILE A 83 8.55 -0.07 -11.08
CA ILE A 83 9.07 -1.06 -10.14
C ILE A 83 8.04 -2.18 -9.88
N CYS A 84 6.76 -1.84 -9.94
CA CYS A 84 5.63 -2.75 -9.71
C CYS A 84 5.13 -3.46 -10.97
N ALA A 85 5.68 -3.19 -12.16
CA ALA A 85 5.30 -3.84 -13.41
C ALA A 85 5.29 -5.39 -13.38
N PRO A 86 6.20 -6.08 -12.65
CA PRO A 86 6.12 -7.54 -12.51
C PRO A 86 4.87 -8.04 -11.77
N LEU A 87 4.27 -7.22 -10.92
CA LEU A 87 3.03 -7.51 -10.19
C LEU A 87 1.79 -7.02 -10.96
N PHE A 88 1.95 -5.93 -11.72
CA PHE A 88 0.87 -5.33 -12.51
C PHE A 88 1.29 -5.19 -13.98
N PRO A 89 1.13 -6.23 -14.81
CA PRO A 89 1.56 -6.20 -16.21
C PRO A 89 0.91 -5.12 -17.08
N LYS A 90 -0.20 -4.52 -16.61
CA LYS A 90 -0.98 -3.48 -17.28
C LYS A 90 -0.87 -2.10 -16.63
N ILE A 91 0.03 -1.90 -15.65
CA ILE A 91 0.22 -0.60 -15.01
C ILE A 91 0.67 0.43 -16.04
N ALA A 92 0.08 1.63 -16.02
CA ALA A 92 0.45 2.66 -16.98
C ALA A 92 1.74 3.36 -16.55
N ALA A 93 2.46 3.93 -17.52
CA ALA A 93 3.62 4.75 -17.23
C ALA A 93 3.20 6.00 -16.45
N GLY A 94 3.82 6.24 -15.30
CA GLY A 94 3.50 7.36 -14.40
C GLY A 94 2.47 7.05 -13.32
N ASP A 95 1.87 5.85 -13.33
CA ASP A 95 1.08 5.36 -12.20
C ASP A 95 1.99 5.04 -11.01
N TYR A 96 1.38 5.04 -9.83
CA TYR A 96 2.01 4.62 -8.59
C TYR A 96 1.26 3.44 -7.98
N VAL A 97 1.90 2.73 -7.07
CA VAL A 97 1.27 1.68 -6.28
C VAL A 97 1.35 2.05 -4.82
N LEU A 98 0.20 2.19 -4.19
CA LEU A 98 0.07 2.37 -2.75
C LEU A 98 0.16 0.99 -2.09
N GLU A 99 1.11 0.82 -1.17
CA GLU A 99 1.21 -0.35 -0.29
C GLU A 99 0.61 0.00 1.08
N LEU A 100 -0.42 -0.74 1.48
CA LEU A 100 -1.03 -0.58 2.80
C LEU A 100 -1.06 -1.91 3.54
N PRO A 101 -0.57 -1.95 4.79
CA PRO A 101 -0.86 -3.07 5.64
C PRO A 101 -2.37 -3.14 5.88
N VAL A 102 -2.94 -4.33 5.67
CA VAL A 102 -4.32 -4.62 5.99
C VAL A 102 -4.34 -5.85 6.87
N ASP A 103 -5.25 -5.85 7.84
CA ASP A 103 -5.59 -7.07 8.54
C ASP A 103 -6.13 -8.02 7.47
N GLY A 104 -5.34 -9.06 7.18
CA GLY A 104 -5.77 -10.09 6.26
C GLY A 104 -7.01 -10.69 6.88
N ASP A 105 -8.11 -10.73 6.11
CA ASP A 105 -9.42 -11.20 6.56
C ASP A 105 -9.23 -12.26 7.64
N MET A 106 -9.64 -11.92 8.86
CA MET A 106 -10.15 -12.95 9.75
C MET A 106 -11.33 -13.48 8.96
N GLU A 107 -11.14 -14.55 8.18
CA GLU A 107 -12.27 -15.30 7.60
C GLU A 107 -13.23 -15.46 8.77
N GLY A 108 -14.37 -14.79 8.68
CA GLY A 108 -15.36 -14.83 9.74
C GLY A 108 -15.58 -16.29 10.05
N GLU A 109 -15.39 -16.67 11.31
CA GLU A 109 -15.98 -17.91 11.78
C GLU A 109 -17.47 -17.80 11.42
N GLU A 110 -17.90 -18.60 10.45
CA GLU A 110 -19.31 -18.92 10.29
C GLU A 110 -19.74 -19.54 11.61
N SER A 111 -20.23 -18.72 12.54
CA SER A 111 -20.98 -19.19 13.67
C SER A 111 -22.32 -19.66 13.12
N ASP A 112 -22.36 -20.89 12.64
CA ASP A 112 -23.59 -21.64 12.44
C ASP A 112 -24.26 -21.76 13.82
N VAL A 113 -25.37 -21.03 14.01
CA VAL A 113 -26.30 -21.14 15.14
C VAL A 113 -27.51 -21.95 14.74
#